data_AF-A0A399X2R6-F1
#
_entry.id   AF-A0A399X2R6-F1
#
_cell.length_a   1.000
_cell.length_b   1.000
_cell.length_c   1.000
_cell.angle_alpha   90.00
_cell.angle_beta   90.00
_cell.angle_gamma   90.00
#
_symmetry.space_group_name_H-M   'P 1'
#
loop_
_entity.id
_entity.type
_entity.pdbx_description
1 polymer ?
#
loop_
_entity_poly.entity_id
_entity_poly.type
_entity_poly.pdbx_seq_one_letter_code
_entity_poly.pdbx_strand_id
1 'polypeptide(L)'
;MNENELSEKIIGLAIKVHSALGPGLLESAYEKALVFELSRNGYKAEVQKSISINYEGIIIDEGYRADIVVNDIVLIELKSVKQIEDIHLKQLLTYLRLSGKKLGLLINFNEILLKNGIRRVINGTI
;
A
#
# COMPACT_ATOMS: atom_id res chain seq x y z
N MET A 1 -17.66 3.91 4.61
CA MET A 1 -16.37 4.59 4.39
C MET A 1 -15.92 4.25 2.99
N ASN A 2 -15.70 5.27 2.16
CA ASN A 2 -15.24 5.08 0.78
C ASN A 2 -13.71 5.05 0.68
N GLU A 3 -13.19 4.83 -0.53
CA GLU A 3 -11.76 4.77 -0.85
C GLU A 3 -11.03 6.06 -0.41
N ASN A 4 -11.62 7.23 -0.66
CA ASN A 4 -11.03 8.54 -0.32
C ASN A 4 -10.84 8.67 1.20
N GLU A 5 -11.92 8.52 1.95
CA GLU A 5 -11.95 8.62 3.41
C GLU A 5 -10.97 7.63 4.05
N LEU A 6 -10.95 6.38 3.57
CA LEU A 6 -10.06 5.35 4.11
C LEU A 6 -8.59 5.69 3.81
N SER A 7 -8.29 6.17 2.60
CA SER A 7 -6.93 6.56 2.23
C SER A 7 -6.37 7.70 3.08
N GLU A 8 -7.19 8.69 3.43
CA GLU A 8 -6.79 9.79 4.30
C GLU A 8 -6.44 9.28 5.72
N LYS A 9 -7.23 8.35 6.24
CA LYS A 9 -6.96 7.72 7.55
C LYS A 9 -5.66 6.90 7.51
N ILE A 10 -5.45 6.11 6.46
CA ILE A 10 -4.22 5.34 6.27
C ILE A 10 -3.01 6.28 6.21
N ILE A 11 -3.08 7.36 5.43
CA ILE A 11 -2.01 8.35 5.30
C ILE A 11 -1.69 8.99 6.66
N GLY A 12 -2.72 9.37 7.44
CA GLY A 12 -2.52 9.91 8.78
C GLY A 12 -1.77 8.94 9.71
N LEU A 13 -2.11 7.65 9.67
CA LEU A 13 -1.42 6.62 10.44
C LEU A 13 0.02 6.37 9.94
N ALA A 14 0.24 6.38 8.63
CA ALA A 14 1.57 6.26 8.05
C ALA A 14 2.47 7.43 8.47
N ILE A 15 1.95 8.67 8.47
CA ILE A 15 2.66 9.85 8.95
C ILE A 15 3.01 9.71 10.43
N LYS A 16 2.10 9.20 11.27
CA LYS A 16 2.37 8.91 12.68
C LYS A 16 3.52 7.93 12.84
N VAL A 17 3.52 6.84 12.08
CA VAL A 17 4.60 5.84 12.07
C VAL A 17 5.94 6.46 11.69
N HIS A 18 5.97 7.21 10.58
CA HIS A 18 7.19 7.88 10.10
C HIS A 18 7.71 8.91 11.09
N SER A 19 6.83 9.67 11.73
CA SER A 19 7.22 10.67 12.75
C SER A 19 7.85 10.02 13.98
N ALA A 20 7.43 8.80 14.34
CA ALA A 20 7.94 8.08 15.50
C ALA A 20 9.26 7.34 15.22
N LEU A 21 9.41 6.77 14.02
CA LEU A 21 10.54 5.91 13.67
C LEU A 21 11.65 6.63 12.88
N GLY A 22 11.30 7.72 12.20
CA GLY A 22 12.18 8.36 11.21
C GLY A 22 12.40 7.50 9.96
N PRO A 23 13.14 8.02 8.96
CA PRO A 23 13.55 7.28 7.77
C PRO A 23 14.75 6.35 8.07
N GLY A 24 15.05 5.43 7.14
CA GLY A 24 16.26 4.59 7.17
C GLY A 24 16.07 3.14 7.64
N LEU A 25 14.87 2.74 8.05
CA LEU A 25 14.55 1.35 8.37
C LEU A 25 14.18 0.54 7.11
N LEU A 26 14.14 -0.79 7.28
CA LEU A 26 13.63 -1.71 6.26
C LEU A 26 12.11 -1.58 6.08
N GLU A 27 11.61 -1.88 4.89
CA GLU A 27 10.17 -1.89 4.57
C GLU A 27 9.36 -2.73 5.57
N SER A 28 9.88 -3.90 5.95
CA SER A 28 9.24 -4.80 6.91
C SER A 28 9.07 -4.21 8.32
N ALA A 29 9.89 -3.24 8.72
CA ALA A 29 9.71 -2.55 9.99
C ALA A 29 8.52 -1.57 9.91
N TYR A 30 8.41 -0.82 8.82
CA TYR A 30 7.28 0.08 8.59
C TYR A 30 5.97 -0.67 8.37
N GLU A 31 6.01 -1.82 7.69
CA GLU A 31 4.83 -2.70 7.52
C GLU A 31 4.26 -3.09 8.88
N LYS A 32 5.09 -3.65 9.76
CA LYS A 32 4.68 -4.06 11.10
C LYS A 32 4.11 -2.90 11.91
N ALA A 33 4.76 -1.74 11.87
CA ALA A 33 4.31 -0.56 12.60
C ALA A 33 2.98 -0.01 12.05
N LEU A 34 2.82 0.05 10.73
CA LEU A 34 1.60 0.53 10.09
C LEU A 34 0.43 -0.43 10.31
N VAL A 35 0.66 -1.74 10.21
CA VAL A 35 -0.35 -2.78 10.51
C VAL A 35 -0.81 -2.71 11.95
N PHE A 36 0.11 -2.49 12.89
CA PHE A 36 -0.22 -2.27 14.29
C PHE A 36 -1.11 -1.04 14.48
N GLU A 37 -0.76 0.10 13.88
CA GLU A 37 -1.56 1.33 13.97
C GLU A 37 -2.94 1.17 13.30
N LEU A 38 -3.01 0.51 12.13
CA LEU A 38 -4.28 0.22 11.45
C LEU A 38 -5.19 -0.63 12.33
N SER A 39 -4.66 -1.73 12.88
CA SER A 39 -5.42 -2.66 13.73
C SER A 39 -5.89 -1.99 15.01
N ARG A 40 -5.03 -1.18 15.65
CA ARG A 40 -5.36 -0.41 16.85
C ARG A 40 -6.47 0.61 16.61
N ASN A 41 -6.63 1.10 15.39
CA ASN A 41 -7.70 2.03 14.99
C ASN A 41 -8.91 1.32 14.38
N GLY A 42 -9.01 -0.01 14.50
CA GLY A 42 -10.17 -0.80 14.10
C GLY A 42 -10.24 -1.13 12.60
N TYR A 43 -9.15 -0.95 11.86
CA TYR A 43 -9.08 -1.34 10.46
C TYR A 43 -8.57 -2.78 10.30
N LYS A 44 -9.20 -3.54 9.41
CA LYS A 44 -8.71 -4.88 9.02
C LYS A 44 -7.54 -4.69 8.05
N ALA A 45 -6.35 -5.11 8.44
CA ALA A 45 -5.16 -5.08 7.59
C ALA A 45 -4.72 -6.52 7.26
N GLU A 46 -4.89 -6.92 6.00
CA GLU A 46 -4.40 -8.19 5.48
C GLU A 46 -2.99 -7.97 4.92
N VAL A 47 -1.99 -8.57 5.56
CA VAL A 47 -0.60 -8.46 5.12
C VAL A 47 -0.26 -9.52 4.08
N GLN A 48 0.66 -9.18 3.18
CA GLN A 48 1.27 -10.13 2.26
C GLN A 48 0.21 -10.93 1.48
N LYS A 49 -0.86 -10.23 1.04
CA LYS A 49 -2.04 -10.81 0.40
C LYS A 49 -1.71 -11.23 -1.02
N SER A 50 -1.83 -12.52 -1.29
CA SER A 50 -1.63 -13.09 -2.63
C SER A 50 -2.74 -12.63 -3.58
N ILE A 51 -2.34 -12.24 -4.79
CA ILE A 51 -3.22 -11.89 -5.91
C ILE A 51 -2.88 -12.86 -7.05
N SER A 52 -3.83 -13.75 -7.35
CA SER A 52 -3.68 -14.70 -8.46
C SER A 52 -3.80 -14.00 -9.80
N ILE A 53 -3.07 -14.52 -10.79
CA ILE A 53 -3.09 -14.02 -12.17
C ILE A 53 -3.72 -15.10 -13.05
N ASN A 54 -4.64 -14.72 -13.93
CA ASN A 54 -5.13 -15.60 -14.98
C ASN A 54 -4.32 -15.37 -16.26
N TYR A 55 -3.51 -16.36 -16.64
CA TYR A 55 -2.76 -16.37 -17.89
C TYR A 55 -3.31 -17.47 -18.79
N GLU A 56 -4.06 -17.11 -19.83
CA GLU A 56 -4.63 -18.06 -20.80
C GLU A 56 -5.46 -19.20 -20.17
N GLY A 57 -6.19 -18.91 -19.09
CA GLY A 57 -6.98 -19.89 -18.35
C GLY A 57 -6.20 -20.65 -17.27
N ILE A 58 -4.87 -20.48 -17.20
CA ILE A 58 -4.03 -20.99 -16.12
C ILE A 58 -4.07 -19.97 -14.97
N ILE A 59 -4.52 -20.42 -13.80
CA ILE A 59 -4.42 -19.64 -12.57
C ILE A 59 -3.00 -19.78 -12.04
N ILE A 60 -2.25 -18.69 -12.08
CA ILE A 60 -0.95 -18.57 -11.42
C ILE A 60 -1.24 -18.04 -10.01
N ASP A 61 -1.24 -18.96 -9.05
CA ASP A 61 -1.29 -18.60 -7.64
C ASP A 61 -0.01 -17.88 -7.23
N GLU A 62 -0.15 -16.85 -6.38
CA GLU A 62 0.97 -15.98 -5.94
C GLU A 62 1.67 -15.20 -7.06
N GLY A 63 0.99 -14.90 -8.18
CA GLY A 63 1.53 -14.03 -9.23
C GLY A 63 1.91 -12.63 -8.73
N TYR A 64 1.35 -12.21 -7.60
CA TYR A 64 1.80 -11.05 -6.85
C TYR A 64 1.39 -11.13 -5.37
N ARG A 65 2.12 -10.41 -4.51
CA ARG A 65 1.86 -10.31 -3.09
C ARG A 65 1.84 -8.83 -2.70
N ALA A 66 0.67 -8.31 -2.37
CA ALA A 66 0.51 -6.94 -1.89
C ALA A 66 1.00 -6.84 -0.44
N ASP A 67 1.69 -5.75 -0.09
CA ASP A 67 2.21 -5.57 1.28
C ASP A 67 1.06 -5.53 2.29
N ILE A 68 0.09 -4.65 2.07
CA ILE A 68 -1.07 -4.51 2.94
C ILE A 68 -2.33 -4.24 2.13
N VAL A 69 -3.43 -4.91 2.48
CA VAL A 69 -4.77 -4.58 2.00
C VAL A 69 -5.66 -4.21 3.18
N VAL A 70 -6.20 -2.98 3.16
CA VAL A 70 -6.99 -2.42 4.26
C VAL A 70 -8.48 -2.48 3.95
N ASN A 71 -9.25 -3.13 4.82
CA ASN A 71 -10.70 -3.37 4.71
C ASN A 71 -11.13 -3.99 3.36
N ASP A 72 -10.21 -4.66 2.67
CA ASP A 72 -10.38 -5.13 1.28
C ASP A 72 -10.66 -4.02 0.24
N ILE A 73 -10.44 -2.75 0.59
CA ILE A 73 -10.77 -1.56 -0.23
C ILE A 73 -9.50 -0.89 -0.80
N VAL A 74 -8.50 -0.63 0.05
CA VAL A 74 -7.27 0.08 -0.35
C VAL A 74 -6.08 -0.87 -0.30
N LEU A 75 -5.32 -0.92 -1.39
CA LEU A 75 -4.03 -1.63 -1.47
C LEU A 75 -2.91 -0.66 -1.07
N ILE A 76 -1.94 -1.11 -0.28
CA ILE A 76 -0.78 -0.33 0.12
C ILE A 76 0.47 -1.09 -0.29
N GLU A 77 1.38 -0.36 -0.95
CA GLU A 77 2.74 -0.79 -1.24
C GLU A 77 3.72 0.11 -0.52
N LEU A 78 4.66 -0.50 0.19
CA LEU A 78 5.66 0.17 0.97
C LEU A 78 6.98 0.22 0.20
N LYS A 79 7.68 1.33 0.39
CA LYS A 79 9.04 1.50 -0.09
C LYS A 79 9.94 2.10 0.98
N SER A 80 11.21 1.72 0.95
CA SER A 80 12.28 2.39 1.69
C SER A 80 13.48 2.59 0.76
N VAL A 81 13.28 3.46 -0.23
CA VAL A 81 14.21 3.67 -1.35
C VAL A 81 14.53 5.16 -1.52
N LYS A 82 15.58 5.49 -2.27
CA LYS A 82 15.96 6.89 -2.50
C LYS A 82 14.85 7.73 -3.14
N GLN A 83 14.11 7.16 -4.09
CA GLN A 83 13.01 7.83 -4.78
C GLN A 83 12.01 6.81 -5.35
N ILE A 84 10.75 7.22 -5.47
CA ILE A 84 9.76 6.46 -6.23
C ILE A 84 10.01 6.67 -7.73
N GLU A 85 10.19 5.57 -8.45
CA GLU A 85 10.25 5.53 -9.91
C GLU A 85 8.91 5.15 -10.54
N ASP A 86 8.72 5.51 -11.82
CA ASP A 86 7.51 5.24 -12.60
C ASP A 86 7.14 3.76 -12.65
N ILE A 87 8.12 2.87 -12.59
CA ILE A 87 7.90 1.43 -12.59
C ILE A 87 7.06 1.00 -11.38
N HIS A 88 7.28 1.59 -10.20
CA HIS A 88 6.51 1.26 -9.01
C HIS A 88 5.03 1.65 -9.15
N LEU A 89 4.76 2.79 -9.78
CA LEU A 89 3.39 3.24 -10.05
C LEU A 89 2.69 2.33 -11.06
N LYS A 90 3.39 1.92 -12.12
CA LYS A 90 2.90 0.97 -13.13
C LYS A 90 2.61 -0.41 -12.50
N GLN A 91 3.47 -0.85 -11.59
CA GLN A 91 3.31 -2.09 -10.84
C GLN A 91 2.02 -2.04 -10.03
N LEU A 92 1.87 -1.02 -9.17
CA LEU A 92 0.68 -0.83 -8.34
C LEU A 92 -0.61 -0.75 -9.17
N LEU A 93 -0.60 -0.02 -10.29
CA LEU A 93 -1.77 0.05 -11.17
C LEU A 93 -2.15 -1.32 -11.76
N THR A 94 -1.15 -2.12 -12.14
CA THR A 94 -1.36 -3.49 -12.62
C THR A 94 -2.06 -4.34 -11.55
N TYR A 95 -1.64 -4.22 -10.29
CA TYR A 95 -2.23 -4.98 -9.20
C TYR A 95 -3.61 -4.51 -8.79
N LEU A 96 -3.90 -3.22 -8.89
CA LEU A 96 -5.26 -2.70 -8.75
C LEU A 96 -6.19 -3.31 -9.80
N ARG A 97 -5.74 -3.43 -11.06
CA ARG A 97 -6.51 -4.07 -12.13
C ARG A 97 -6.75 -5.55 -11.86
N LEU A 98 -5.69 -6.29 -11.50
CA LEU A 98 -5.78 -7.73 -11.22
C LEU A 98 -6.65 -8.05 -10.00
N SER A 99 -6.61 -7.20 -8.97
CA SER A 99 -7.39 -7.39 -7.74
C SER A 99 -8.80 -6.76 -7.77
N GLY A 100 -9.17 -6.09 -8.87
CA GLY A 100 -10.44 -5.37 -8.99
C GLY A 100 -10.58 -4.16 -8.05
N LYS A 101 -9.51 -3.74 -7.39
CA LYS A 101 -9.50 -2.60 -6.47
C LYS A 101 -9.32 -1.29 -7.23
N LYS A 102 -9.87 -0.21 -6.68
CA LYS A 102 -9.87 1.09 -7.34
C LYS A 102 -8.78 2.04 -6.84
N LEU A 103 -8.30 1.86 -5.62
CA LEU A 103 -7.35 2.78 -4.99
C LEU A 103 -6.16 2.04 -4.38
N GLY A 104 -4.96 2.50 -4.73
CA GLY A 104 -3.70 2.08 -4.15
C GLY A 104 -2.90 3.25 -3.58
N LEU A 105 -2.14 3.00 -2.53
CA LEU A 105 -1.17 3.91 -1.95
C LEU A 105 0.23 3.32 -2.08
N LEU A 106 1.13 4.04 -2.73
CA LEU A 106 2.56 3.77 -2.70
C LEU A 106 3.20 4.73 -1.70
N ILE A 107 3.83 4.20 -0.66
CA ILE A 107 4.35 4.99 0.47
C ILE A 107 5.85 4.73 0.61
N ASN A 108 6.67 5.70 0.21
CA ASN A 108 8.10 5.69 0.47
C ASN A 108 8.42 6.31 1.83
N PHE A 109 8.84 5.48 2.78
CA PHE A 109 9.23 5.89 4.12
C PHE A 109 10.64 6.49 4.20
N ASN A 110 11.46 6.37 3.15
CA ASN A 110 12.80 6.93 3.11
C ASN A 110 12.82 8.38 2.58
N GLU A 111 11.92 9.20 3.12
CA GLU A 111 11.77 10.63 2.83
C GLU A 111 11.97 11.44 4.12
N ILE A 112 12.41 12.70 3.98
CA ILE A 112 12.50 13.63 5.13
C ILE A 112 11.10 13.92 5.68
N LEU A 113 10.13 14.12 4.79
CA LEU A 113 8.72 14.29 5.13
C LEU A 113 7.91 13.25 4.38
N LEU A 114 7.21 12.36 5.08
CA LEU A 114 6.50 11.24 4.46
C LEU A 114 5.53 11.69 3.35
N LYS A 115 4.88 12.85 3.49
CA LYS A 115 3.97 13.39 2.48
C LYS A 115 4.58 13.49 1.08
N ASN A 116 5.91 13.67 0.98
CA ASN A 116 6.62 13.74 -0.30
C ASN A 116 6.78 12.36 -0.96
N GLY A 117 6.78 11.30 -0.15
CA GLY A 117 6.90 9.90 -0.56
C GLY A 117 5.58 9.19 -0.78
N ILE A 118 4.44 9.87 -0.63
CA ILE A 118 3.13 9.27 -0.87
C ILE A 118 2.71 9.51 -2.32
N ARG A 119 2.33 8.44 -3.01
CA ARG A 119 1.69 8.49 -4.32
C ARG A 119 0.40 7.71 -4.26
N ARG A 120 -0.63 8.31 -4.86
CA ARG A 120 -1.97 7.75 -4.90
C ARG A 120 -2.26 7.31 -6.32
N VAL A 121 -2.60 6.03 -6.50
CA VAL A 121 -2.82 5.42 -7.82
C VAL A 121 -4.28 4.98 -7.92
N ILE A 122 -4.94 5.41 -9.00
CA ILE A 122 -6.38 5.19 -9.19
C ILE A 122 -6.59 4.28 -10.42
N ASN A 123 -7.42 3.26 -10.24
CA ASN A 123 -7.90 2.37 -11.29
C ASN A 123 -9.40 2.67 -11.55
N GLY A 124 -9.68 3.58 -12.49
CA GLY A 124 -11.04 4.03 -12.81
C GLY A 124 -11.45 5.30 -12.06
N THR A 125 -12.69 5.31 -11.54
CA THR A 125 -13.28 6.47 -10.85
C THR A 125 -13.69 6.11 -9.42
N ILE A 126 -13.35 6.98 -8.47
CA ILE A 126 -13.59 6.87 -7.02
C ILE A 126 -14.02 8.21 -6.42
#